data_AF-A0A963V9Z4-F1
#
_entry.id   AF-A0A963V9Z4-F1
#
_cell.length_a   1.000
_cell.length_b   1.000
_cell.length_c   1.000
_cell.angle_alpha   90.00
_cell.angle_beta   90.00
_cell.angle_gamma   90.00
#
_symmetry.space_group_name_H-M   'P 1'
#
loop_
_entity.id
_entity.type
_entity.pdbx_description
1 polymer ?
#
loop_
_entity_poly.entity_id
_entity_poly.type
_entity_poly.pdbx_seq_one_letter_code
_entity_poly.pdbx_strand_id
1 'polypeptide(L)'
;AERNIPVARIHAEAQGLAIDYRHTTAEAMAAAGEAFDVVLCMEVVEHVADPAGFLATCRALLKPGGLMIASTINRNAKSFMAAIVGAEWVMRWLPKGTHDWSKFITP
;
A
#
# COMPACT_ATOMS: atom_id res chain seq x y z
N ALA A 1 3.76 2.97 12.63
CA ALA A 1 4.71 3.51 11.63
C ALA A 1 6.05 3.95 12.23
N GLU A 2 6.09 4.45 13.48
CA GLU A 2 7.34 4.93 14.13
C GLU A 2 8.53 3.96 14.07
N ARG A 3 8.28 2.65 14.04
CA ARG A 3 9.35 1.63 13.91
C ARG A 3 9.78 1.33 12.47
N ASN A 4 8.91 1.52 11.47
CA ASN A 4 9.17 1.03 10.11
C ASN A 4 9.99 2.02 9.29
N ILE A 5 9.69 3.33 9.39
CA ILE A 5 10.39 4.38 8.64
C ILE A 5 11.89 4.44 8.98
N PRO A 6 12.31 4.40 10.27
CA PRO A 6 13.74 4.38 10.59
C PRO A 6 14.49 3.20 9.98
N VAL A 7 13.88 2.00 9.98
CA VAL A 7 14.49 0.80 9.38
C VAL A 7 14.62 0.95 7.87
N ALA A 8 13.59 1.46 7.20
CA ALA A 8 13.64 1.70 5.75
C ALA A 8 14.73 2.72 5.38
N ARG A 9 14.88 3.78 6.19
CA ARG A 9 15.93 4.79 6.00
C ARG A 9 17.33 4.21 6.11
N ILE A 10 17.59 3.38 7.13
CA ILE A 10 18.88 2.66 7.28
C ILE A 10 19.16 1.79 6.05
N HIS A 11 18.14 1.10 5.51
CA HIS A 11 18.30 0.26 4.32
C HIS A 11 18.63 1.07 3.05
N ALA A 12 18.03 2.25 2.88
CA ALA A 12 18.35 3.16 1.78
C ALA A 12 19.76 3.75 1.90
N GLU A 13 20.15 4.17 3.11
CA GLU A 13 21.49 4.70 3.41
C GLU A 13 22.57 3.66 3.11
N ALA A 14 22.38 2.41 3.52
CA ALA A 14 23.30 1.31 3.22
C ALA A 14 23.48 1.05 1.72
N GLN A 15 22.50 1.44 0.89
CA GLN A 15 22.54 1.33 -0.56
C GLN A 15 22.93 2.63 -1.27
N GLY A 16 23.18 3.72 -0.53
CA GLY A 16 23.46 5.03 -1.10
C GLY A 16 22.29 5.65 -1.86
N LEU A 17 21.04 5.27 -1.54
CA LEU A 17 19.84 5.78 -2.19
C LEU A 17 19.30 7.00 -1.45
N ALA A 18 19.05 8.08 -2.18
CA ALA A 18 18.39 9.28 -1.64
C ALA A 18 16.86 9.11 -1.70
N ILE A 19 16.27 8.58 -0.62
CA ILE A 19 14.82 8.36 -0.51
C ILE A 19 14.23 9.21 0.61
N ASP A 20 13.19 9.96 0.29
CA ASP A 20 12.44 10.76 1.26
C ASP A 20 11.33 9.92 1.92
N TYR A 21 11.57 9.49 3.15
CA TYR A 21 10.60 8.76 3.97
C TYR A 21 9.86 9.69 4.92
N ARG A 22 8.54 9.82 4.72
CA ARG A 22 7.67 10.70 5.52
C ARG A 22 6.64 9.90 6.33
N HIS A 23 6.46 10.28 7.60
CA HIS A 23 5.36 9.81 8.42
C HIS A 23 4.17 10.76 8.25
N THR A 24 3.38 10.53 7.21
CA THR A 24 2.22 11.35 6.85
C THR A 24 1.17 10.49 6.14
N THR A 25 0.01 11.06 5.83
CA THR A 25 -1.01 10.42 5.00
C THR A 25 -1.05 11.01 3.60
N ALA A 26 -1.61 10.27 2.64
CA ALA A 26 -1.79 10.75 1.28
C ALA A 26 -2.69 12.00 1.24
N GLU A 27 -3.70 12.06 2.11
CA GLU A 27 -4.63 13.18 2.22
C GLU A 27 -3.92 14.45 2.69
N ALA A 28 -3.03 14.33 3.68
CA ALA A 28 -2.24 15.46 4.16
C ALA A 28 -1.29 15.99 3.08
N MET A 29 -0.68 15.11 2.29
CA MET A 29 0.16 15.51 1.14
C MET A 29 -0.66 16.20 0.05
N ALA A 30 -1.85 15.67 -0.26
CA ALA A 30 -2.75 16.27 -1.24
C ALA A 30 -3.22 17.66 -0.77
N ALA A 31 -3.57 17.81 0.52
CA ALA A 31 -3.95 19.08 1.11
C ALA A 31 -2.81 20.10 1.12
N ALA A 32 -1.55 19.64 1.19
CA ALA A 32 -0.36 20.49 1.05
C ALA A 32 -0.04 20.88 -0.40
N GLY A 33 -0.83 20.40 -1.38
CA GLY A 33 -0.64 20.71 -2.81
C GLY A 33 0.51 19.95 -3.47
N GLU A 34 0.95 18.84 -2.87
CA GLU A 34 1.98 18.00 -3.46
C GLU A 34 1.46 17.23 -4.68
N ALA A 35 2.33 17.00 -5.66
CA ALA A 35 2.01 16.21 -6.85
C ALA A 35 3.23 15.49 -7.40
N PHE A 36 3.01 14.28 -7.91
CA PHE A 36 4.02 13.35 -8.39
C PHE A 36 3.74 12.92 -9.83
N ASP A 37 4.79 12.59 -10.56
CA ASP A 37 4.69 12.04 -11.93
C ASP A 37 4.19 10.59 -11.90
N VAL A 38 4.55 9.84 -10.85
CA VAL A 38 4.12 8.46 -10.61
C VAL A 38 3.70 8.27 -9.16
N VAL A 39 2.56 7.61 -8.96
CA VAL A 39 2.09 7.16 -7.63
C VAL A 39 2.00 5.63 -7.62
N LEU A 40 2.73 5.00 -6.70
CA LEU A 40 2.68 3.56 -6.48
C LEU A 40 1.89 3.25 -5.20
N CYS A 41 0.77 2.54 -5.34
CA CYS A 41 -0.07 2.09 -4.23
C CYS A 41 0.00 0.56 -4.12
N MET A 42 0.97 0.04 -3.37
CA MET A 42 1.30 -1.40 -3.39
C MET A 42 0.77 -2.10 -2.13
N GLU A 43 -0.27 -2.93 -2.28
CA GLU A 43 -0.90 -3.72 -1.20
C GLU A 43 -1.45 -2.86 -0.04
N VAL A 44 -2.17 -1.79 -0.38
CA VAL A 44 -2.75 -0.85 0.60
C VAL A 44 -4.27 -0.78 0.51
N VAL A 45 -4.85 -0.90 -0.69
CA VAL A 45 -6.24 -0.55 -0.98
C VAL A 45 -7.24 -1.41 -0.20
N GLU A 46 -6.95 -2.69 0.01
CA GLU A 46 -7.76 -3.61 0.80
C GLU A 46 -7.71 -3.35 2.31
N HIS A 47 -6.76 -2.53 2.78
CA HIS A 47 -6.56 -2.27 4.21
C HIS A 47 -7.10 -0.91 4.67
N VAL A 48 -7.46 -0.02 3.73
CA VAL A 48 -8.05 1.28 4.05
C VAL A 48 -9.54 1.18 4.36
N ALA A 49 -10.08 2.19 5.04
CA ALA A 49 -11.49 2.24 5.42
C ALA A 49 -12.41 2.54 4.22
N ASP A 50 -11.97 3.41 3.30
CA ASP A 50 -12.68 3.77 2.08
C ASP A 50 -11.73 3.66 0.87
N PRO A 51 -11.75 2.53 0.15
CA PRO A 51 -10.92 2.33 -1.04
C PRO A 51 -11.14 3.38 -2.12
N ALA A 52 -12.40 3.79 -2.36
CA ALA A 52 -12.72 4.73 -3.43
C ALA A 52 -12.21 6.13 -3.09
N GLY A 53 -12.44 6.58 -1.85
CA GLY A 53 -11.90 7.85 -1.34
C GLY A 53 -10.37 7.87 -1.38
N PHE A 54 -9.72 6.78 -0.97
CA PHE A 54 -8.26 6.69 -1.01
C PHE A 54 -7.70 6.76 -2.44
N LEU A 55 -8.31 6.05 -3.41
CA LEU A 55 -7.92 6.16 -4.82
C LEU A 55 -8.13 7.57 -5.38
N ALA A 56 -9.18 8.28 -4.96
CA ALA A 56 -9.39 9.66 -5.34
C ALA A 56 -8.28 10.58 -4.80
N THR A 57 -7.83 10.36 -3.56
CA THR A 57 -6.66 11.05 -2.98
C THR A 57 -5.38 10.74 -3.76
N CYS A 58 -5.12 9.48 -4.09
CA CYS A 58 -3.96 9.11 -4.93
C CYS A 58 -4.00 9.78 -6.30
N ARG A 59 -5.18 9.90 -6.92
CA ARG A 59 -5.36 10.64 -8.17
C ARG A 59 -5.07 12.13 -8.00
N ALA A 60 -5.48 12.75 -6.89
CA ALA A 60 -5.19 14.17 -6.63
C ALA A 60 -3.69 14.45 -6.48
N LEU A 61 -2.92 13.45 -6.04
CA LEU A 61 -1.47 13.48 -5.97
C LEU A 61 -0.76 13.27 -7.31
N LEU A 62 -1.48 13.04 -8.41
CA LEU A 62 -0.87 12.94 -9.74
C LEU A 62 -0.81 14.30 -10.42
N LYS A 63 0.33 14.60 -11.03
CA LYS A 63 0.45 15.66 -12.03
C LYS A 63 -0.40 15.32 -13.27
N PRO A 64 -0.80 16.33 -14.08
CA PRO A 64 -1.45 16.08 -15.37
C PRO A 64 -0.61 15.14 -16.24
N GLY A 65 -1.21 14.03 -16.71
CA GLY A 65 -0.52 13.00 -17.49
C GLY A 65 0.31 12.00 -16.67
N GLY A 66 0.28 12.07 -15.34
CA GLY A 66 0.96 11.13 -14.46
C GLY A 66 0.36 9.73 -14.46
N LEU A 67 1.11 8.77 -13.92
CA LEU A 67 0.75 7.34 -13.88
C LEU A 67 0.53 6.86 -12.44
N MET A 68 -0.63 6.26 -12.19
CA MET A 68 -0.84 5.47 -10.98
C MET A 68 -0.71 3.99 -11.30
N ILE A 69 0.06 3.27 -10.48
CA ILE A 69 0.09 1.81 -10.46
C ILE A 69 -0.39 1.37 -9.08
N ALA A 70 -1.34 0.45 -9.05
CA ALA A 70 -1.85 -0.13 -7.82
C ALA A 70 -1.73 -1.64 -7.85
N SER A 71 -1.42 -2.24 -6.69
CA SER A 71 -1.54 -3.67 -6.46
C SER A 71 -2.43 -3.93 -5.25
N THR A 72 -3.22 -4.99 -5.34
CA THR A 72 -4.14 -5.42 -4.30
C THR A 72 -4.47 -6.90 -4.50
N ILE A 73 -4.86 -7.58 -3.42
CA ILE A 73 -5.24 -8.98 -3.48
C ILE A 73 -6.62 -9.14 -4.13
N ASN A 74 -6.65 -9.87 -5.25
CA ASN A 74 -7.89 -10.19 -5.97
C ASN A 74 -8.78 -11.15 -5.15
N ARG A 75 -10.07 -10.84 -5.03
CA ARG A 75 -11.09 -11.68 -4.40
C ARG A 75 -11.46 -12.89 -5.28
N ASN A 76 -10.57 -13.89 -5.33
CA ASN A 76 -10.84 -15.21 -5.92
C ASN A 76 -10.34 -16.37 -5.02
N ALA A 77 -10.82 -17.58 -5.27
CA ALA A 77 -10.51 -18.74 -4.43
C ALA A 77 -9.01 -19.05 -4.38
N LYS A 78 -8.26 -18.79 -5.46
CA LYS A 78 -6.81 -18.98 -5.50
C LYS A 78 -6.10 -18.04 -4.53
N SER A 79 -6.48 -16.77 -4.50
CA SER A 79 -5.94 -15.78 -3.57
C SER A 79 -6.30 -16.11 -2.12
N PHE A 80 -7.53 -16.55 -1.84
CA PHE A 80 -7.93 -17.01 -0.50
C PHE A 80 -7.03 -18.14 -0.01
N MET A 81 -6.85 -19.17 -0.85
CA MET A 81 -6.03 -20.33 -0.52
C MET A 81 -4.56 -19.95 -0.32
N ALA A 82 -4.01 -19.03 -1.11
CA ALA A 82 -2.63 -18.63 -0.98
C ALA A 82 -2.38 -17.71 0.23
N ALA A 83 -3.15 -16.61 0.35
CA ALA A 83 -2.91 -15.57 1.33
C ALA A 83 -3.37 -15.98 2.74
N ILE A 84 -4.57 -16.55 2.88
CA ILE A 84 -5.15 -16.87 4.19
C ILE A 84 -4.73 -18.28 4.61
N VAL A 85 -5.12 -19.29 3.83
CA VAL A 85 -4.86 -20.69 4.21
C VAL A 85 -3.35 -20.99 4.16
N GLY A 86 -2.68 -20.61 3.08
CA GLY A 86 -1.27 -20.84 2.87
C GLY A 86 -0.40 -20.02 3.81
N ALA A 87 -0.36 -18.69 3.61
CA ALA A 87 0.60 -17.83 4.31
C ALA A 87 0.29 -17.66 5.80
N GLU A 88 -0.97 -17.50 6.20
CA GLU A 88 -1.31 -17.30 7.62
C GLU A 88 -1.47 -18.61 8.40
N TRP A 89 -2.21 -19.60 7.87
CA TRP A 89 -2.60 -20.77 8.67
C TRP A 89 -1.57 -21.90 8.62
N VAL A 90 -1.07 -22.24 7.43
CA VAL A 90 -0.16 -23.37 7.21
C VAL A 90 1.30 -22.95 7.42
N MET A 91 1.78 -21.98 6.64
CA MET A 91 3.19 -21.57 6.64
C MET A 91 3.55 -20.65 7.81
N ARG A 92 2.55 -19.96 8.38
CA ARG A 92 2.72 -18.99 9.47
C ARG A 92 3.75 -17.88 9.16
N TRP A 93 3.80 -17.45 7.91
CA TRP A 93 4.60 -16.32 7.48
C TRP A 93 4.02 -14.99 7.95
N LEU A 94 2.69 -14.95 8.10
CA LEU A 94 1.95 -13.79 8.57
C LEU A 94 1.10 -14.17 9.79
N PRO A 95 0.87 -13.23 10.72
CA PRO A 95 -0.10 -13.43 11.80
C PRO A 95 -1.48 -13.79 11.25
N LYS A 96 -2.24 -14.61 11.98
CA LYS A 96 -3.63 -14.88 11.62
C LYS A 96 -4.46 -13.62 11.70
N GLY A 97 -5.29 -13.38 10.68
CA GLY A 97 -6.14 -12.19 10.58
C GLY A 97 -5.44 -10.99 9.95
N THR A 98 -4.26 -11.19 9.35
CA THR A 98 -3.64 -10.15 8.52
C THR A 98 -4.53 -9.79 7.32
N HIS A 99 -5.18 -10.79 6.73
CA HIS A 99 -6.10 -10.61 5.62
C HIS A 99 -7.55 -10.93 6.00
N ASP A 100 -8.45 -10.08 5.51
CA ASP A 100 -9.89 -10.29 5.56
C ASP A 100 -10.41 -10.50 4.15
N TRP A 101 -10.94 -11.70 3.89
CA TRP A 101 -11.51 -12.07 2.58
C TRP A 101 -12.57 -11.07 2.10
N SER A 102 -13.36 -10.49 3.01
CA SER A 102 -14.39 -9.52 2.67
C SER A 102 -13.83 -8.18 2.17
N LYS A 103 -12.53 -7.94 2.35
CA LYS A 103 -11.83 -6.72 1.93
C LYS A 103 -11.01 -6.88 0.64
N PHE A 104 -10.83 -8.11 0.16
CA PHE A 104 -10.14 -8.35 -1.13
C PHE A 104 -10.88 -7.65 -2.27
N ILE A 105 -10.22 -7.16 -3.29
CA ILE A 105 -10.87 -6.37 -4.34
C ILE A 105 -11.26 -7.26 -5.52
N THR A 106 -12.46 -7.06 -6.08
CA THR A 106 -12.84 -7.66 -7.36
C THR A 106 -12.47 -6.72 -8.51
N PRO A 107 -11.89 -7.21 -9.62
CA PRO A 107 -11.69 -6.43 -10.84
C PRO A 107 -13.01 -5.92 -11.44
#